data_AF-A0A3D5JGE2-F1
#
_entry.id   AF-A0A3D5JGE2-F1
#
_cell.length_a   1.000
_cell.length_b   1.000
_cell.length_c   1.000
_cell.angle_alpha   90.00
_cell.angle_beta   90.00
_cell.angle_gamma   90.00
#
_symmetry.space_group_name_H-M   'P 1'
#
loop_
_entity.id
_entity.type
_entity.pdbx_description
1 polymer ?
#
loop_
_entity_poly.entity_id
_entity_poly.type
_entity_poly.pdbx_seq_one_letter_code
_entity_poly.pdbx_strand_id
1 'polypeptide(L)'
;GGKITTYRKLAEAALAKVAPLLGNSHGTWTADAPLPGGDFAPHQVQTQIDRLRQSYAFLDQDWATRLIRAYGTEAFDMLADATSVDALGKAFGHTVTATELDWAIAKEWVMSGEDFLWRRTRLGLVMSEAEAEAIDLYIREGAGKAVNASRA
;
A
#
# COMPACT_ATOMS: atom_id res chain seq x y z
N GLY A 1 -3.62 -27.89 -3.90
CA GLY A 1 -4.28 -26.58 -3.75
C GLY A 1 -3.90 -25.94 -2.43
N GLY A 2 -4.21 -24.65 -2.22
CA GLY A 2 -3.97 -23.92 -0.97
C GLY A 2 -4.95 -22.77 -0.80
N LYS A 3 -5.62 -22.67 0.35
CA LYS A 3 -6.59 -21.61 0.65
C LYS A 3 -5.85 -20.37 1.17
N ILE A 4 -6.45 -19.18 0.99
CA ILE A 4 -5.93 -17.93 1.58
C ILE A 4 -5.75 -18.09 3.09
N THR A 5 -6.65 -18.78 3.79
CA THR A 5 -6.55 -19.00 5.25
C THR A 5 -5.35 -19.88 5.67
N THR A 6 -4.75 -20.63 4.74
CA THR A 6 -3.64 -21.56 5.02
C THR A 6 -2.31 -21.14 4.39
N TYR A 7 -2.26 -19.99 3.73
CA TYR A 7 -1.13 -19.60 2.88
C TYR A 7 0.21 -19.61 3.63
N ARG A 8 0.26 -19.03 4.84
CA ARG A 8 1.46 -18.92 5.66
C ARG A 8 2.02 -20.29 6.05
N LYS A 9 1.16 -21.18 6.57
CA LYS A 9 1.54 -22.54 6.97
C LYS A 9 1.99 -23.37 5.77
N LEU A 10 1.37 -23.16 4.60
CA LEU A 10 1.79 -23.80 3.35
C LEU A 10 3.17 -23.31 2.90
N ALA A 11 3.45 -22.01 3.01
CA ALA A 11 4.77 -21.45 2.72
C ALA A 11 5.86 -21.99 3.68
N GLU A 12 5.56 -22.06 4.99
CA GLU A 12 6.46 -22.70 5.97
C GLU A 12 6.76 -24.17 5.62
N ALA A 13 5.72 -24.94 5.27
CA ALA A 13 5.89 -26.35 4.89
C ALA A 13 6.69 -26.52 3.58
N ALA A 14 6.56 -25.59 2.64
CA ALA A 14 7.37 -25.58 1.42
C ALA A 14 8.85 -25.30 1.76
N LEU A 15 9.13 -24.28 2.58
CA LEU A 15 10.50 -23.95 2.99
C LEU A 15 11.15 -25.05 3.82
N ALA A 16 10.41 -25.79 4.64
CA ALA A 16 10.96 -26.94 5.37
C ALA A 16 11.55 -28.02 4.44
N LYS A 17 11.08 -28.11 3.19
CA LYS A 17 11.61 -29.04 2.18
C LYS A 17 12.78 -28.45 1.39
N VAL A 18 12.74 -27.14 1.12
CA VAL A 18 13.70 -26.45 0.24
C VAL A 18 14.93 -25.95 0.99
N ALA A 19 14.77 -25.39 2.19
CA ALA A 19 15.83 -24.74 2.95
C ALA A 19 17.07 -25.63 3.19
N PRO A 20 16.94 -26.93 3.53
CA PRO A 20 18.10 -27.81 3.71
C PRO A 20 18.95 -27.98 2.45
N LEU A 21 18.31 -27.97 1.27
CA LEU A 21 19.00 -28.08 -0.02
C LEU A 21 19.82 -26.83 -0.35
N LEU A 22 19.49 -25.70 0.27
CA LEU A 22 20.20 -24.42 0.14
C LEU A 22 21.21 -24.19 1.28
N GLY A 23 21.44 -25.19 2.15
CA GLY A 23 22.29 -25.05 3.32
C GLY A 23 21.72 -24.13 4.41
N ASN A 24 20.42 -23.81 4.34
CA ASN A 24 19.74 -22.97 5.32
C ASN A 24 19.08 -23.85 6.40
N SER A 25 19.47 -23.61 7.65
CA SER A 25 18.98 -24.32 8.84
C SER A 25 18.13 -23.45 9.77
N HIS A 26 17.76 -22.23 9.35
CA HIS A 26 16.90 -21.35 10.14
C HIS A 26 15.49 -21.94 10.30
N GLY A 27 14.93 -21.80 11.49
CA GLY A 27 13.57 -22.22 11.81
C GLY A 27 12.49 -21.31 11.23
N THR A 28 11.23 -21.66 11.49
CA THR A 28 10.08 -20.82 11.11
C THR A 28 10.00 -19.57 11.96
N TRP A 29 9.72 -18.42 11.35
CA TRP A 29 9.66 -17.12 12.02
C TRP A 29 8.41 -16.29 11.66
N THR A 30 7.67 -16.66 10.61
CA THR A 30 6.61 -15.83 10.03
C THR A 30 5.32 -15.79 10.86
N ALA A 31 5.22 -16.59 11.93
CA ALA A 31 4.06 -16.60 12.81
C ALA A 31 3.94 -15.31 13.64
N ASP A 32 5.07 -14.73 14.02
CA ASP A 32 5.15 -13.59 14.94
C ASP A 32 5.66 -12.31 14.26
N ALA A 33 5.99 -12.40 12.98
CA ALA A 33 6.43 -11.25 12.20
C ALA A 33 5.23 -10.46 11.66
N PRO A 34 5.15 -9.15 11.92
CA PRO A 34 4.17 -8.30 11.25
C PRO A 34 4.45 -8.26 9.75
N LEU A 35 3.38 -8.19 8.95
CA LEU A 35 3.50 -7.84 7.54
C LEU A 35 3.74 -6.32 7.41
N PRO A 36 4.32 -5.84 6.28
CA PRO A 36 4.47 -4.41 6.02
C PRO A 36 3.16 -3.63 6.24
N GLY A 37 3.28 -2.46 6.86
CA GLY A 37 2.14 -1.65 7.29
C GLY A 37 1.35 -2.18 8.49
N GLY A 38 1.56 -3.43 8.92
CA GLY A 38 0.79 -4.12 9.96
C GLY A 38 1.50 -4.27 11.30
N ASP A 39 2.44 -3.39 11.63
CA ASP A 39 3.22 -3.38 12.88
C ASP A 39 2.42 -2.81 14.08
N PHE A 40 1.15 -3.18 14.18
CA PHE A 40 0.27 -2.87 15.30
C PHE A 40 -0.83 -3.93 15.46
N ALA A 41 -1.37 -4.06 16.68
CA ALA A 41 -2.42 -5.02 16.95
C ALA A 41 -3.77 -4.57 16.37
N PRO A 42 -4.68 -5.48 15.98
CA PRO A 42 -5.97 -5.13 15.37
C PRO A 42 -6.84 -4.16 16.19
N HIS A 43 -6.76 -4.19 17.52
CA HIS A 43 -7.51 -3.28 18.39
C HIS A 43 -6.93 -1.85 18.44
N GLN A 44 -5.75 -1.62 17.84
CA GLN A 44 -5.05 -0.33 17.80
C GLN A 44 -5.32 0.45 16.51
N VAL A 45 -6.16 -0.05 15.60
CA VAL A 45 -6.50 0.63 14.33
C VAL A 45 -6.95 2.07 14.58
N GLN A 46 -7.86 2.29 15.53
CA GLN A 46 -8.35 3.65 15.85
C GLN A 46 -7.21 4.55 16.35
N THR A 47 -6.32 4.02 17.19
CA THR A 47 -5.15 4.75 17.66
C THR A 47 -4.25 5.21 16.51
N GLN A 48 -4.06 4.38 15.48
CA GLN A 48 -3.26 4.79 14.32
C GLN A 48 -3.97 5.85 13.48
N ILE A 49 -5.29 5.77 13.33
CA ILE A 49 -6.08 6.80 12.63
C ILE A 49 -5.96 8.15 13.36
N ASP A 50 -6.14 8.16 14.68
CA ASP A 50 -6.05 9.37 15.49
C ASP A 50 -4.63 9.96 15.43
N ARG A 51 -3.60 9.11 15.48
CA ARG A 51 -2.20 9.53 15.35
C ARG A 51 -1.94 10.14 13.97
N LEU A 52 -2.44 9.54 12.89
CA LEU A 52 -2.25 10.07 11.53
C LEU A 52 -2.87 11.46 11.40
N ARG A 53 -4.07 11.68 11.94
CA ARG A 53 -4.73 13.00 11.94
C ARG A 53 -4.01 14.04 12.80
N GLN A 54 -3.42 13.61 13.91
CA GLN A 54 -2.62 14.50 14.75
C GLN A 54 -1.32 14.94 14.04
N SER A 55 -0.69 14.03 13.29
CA SER A 55 0.50 14.33 12.49
C SER A 55 0.18 15.21 11.27
N TYR A 56 -0.98 14.98 10.63
CA TYR A 56 -1.37 15.64 9.39
C TYR A 56 -2.75 16.31 9.57
N ALA A 57 -2.75 17.53 10.09
CA ALA A 57 -3.95 18.26 10.49
C ALA A 57 -4.95 18.54 9.34
N PHE A 58 -4.51 18.41 8.10
CA PHE A 58 -5.38 18.56 6.91
C PHE A 58 -6.17 17.29 6.57
N LEU A 59 -5.87 16.15 7.21
CA LEU A 59 -6.65 14.92 7.03
C LEU A 59 -7.90 14.93 7.90
N ASP A 60 -9.05 14.72 7.25
CA ASP A 60 -10.27 14.41 7.97
C ASP A 60 -10.30 12.95 8.47
N GLN A 61 -11.37 12.60 9.19
CA GLN A 61 -11.54 11.27 9.76
C GLN A 61 -11.63 10.16 8.70
N ASP A 62 -12.33 10.42 7.60
CA ASP A 62 -12.61 9.39 6.59
C ASP A 62 -11.38 9.14 5.73
N TRP A 63 -10.63 10.19 5.38
CA TRP A 63 -9.36 10.10 4.68
C TRP A 63 -8.32 9.34 5.50
N ALA A 64 -8.12 9.71 6.77
CA ALA A 64 -7.18 9.01 7.64
C ALA A 64 -7.59 7.54 7.85
N THR A 65 -8.89 7.27 8.01
CA THR A 65 -9.41 5.90 8.10
C THR A 65 -9.11 5.09 6.84
N ARG A 66 -9.31 5.69 5.66
CA ARG A 66 -9.01 5.03 4.38
C ARG A 66 -7.53 4.68 4.27
N LEU A 67 -6.63 5.62 4.57
CA LEU A 67 -5.19 5.40 4.48
C LEU A 67 -4.71 4.31 5.46
N ILE A 68 -5.13 4.35 6.73
CA ILE A 68 -4.73 3.31 7.70
C ILE A 68 -5.28 1.94 7.32
N ARG A 69 -6.49 1.85 6.75
CA ARG A 69 -7.04 0.56 6.32
C ARG A 69 -6.36 -0.01 5.07
N ALA A 70 -5.84 0.84 4.20
CA ALA A 70 -5.17 0.43 2.97
C ALA A 70 -3.67 0.15 3.18
N TYR A 71 -2.98 1.03 3.90
CA TYR A 71 -1.52 1.06 4.00
C TYR A 71 -1.01 0.85 5.43
N GLY A 72 -1.88 0.93 6.43
CA GLY A 72 -1.46 0.86 7.83
C GLY A 72 -0.44 1.95 8.18
N THR A 73 0.67 1.58 8.81
CA THR A 73 1.73 2.52 9.20
C THR A 73 2.56 3.05 8.04
N GLU A 74 2.54 2.41 6.87
CA GLU A 74 3.20 2.94 5.67
C GLU A 74 2.55 4.25 5.19
N ALA A 75 1.34 4.58 5.66
CA ALA A 75 0.71 5.88 5.42
C ALA A 75 1.54 7.06 5.97
N PHE A 76 2.31 6.86 7.05
CA PHE A 76 3.19 7.90 7.58
C PHE A 76 4.39 8.12 6.66
N ASP A 77 4.98 7.04 6.15
CA ASP A 77 6.10 7.10 5.21
C ASP A 77 5.67 7.70 3.86
N MET A 78 4.45 7.39 3.41
CA MET A 78 3.85 7.95 2.20
C MET A 78 3.67 9.47 2.29
N LEU A 79 3.11 9.95 3.41
CA LEU A 79 2.86 11.38 3.58
C LEU A 79 4.11 12.16 3.98
N ALA A 80 5.10 11.49 4.58
CA ALA A 80 6.41 12.04 4.95
C ALA A 80 6.28 13.42 5.63
N ASP A 81 6.93 14.44 5.10
CA ASP A 81 6.96 15.80 5.63
C ASP A 81 5.86 16.71 5.03
N ALA A 82 4.82 16.16 4.40
CA ALA A 82 3.74 16.95 3.82
C ALA A 82 2.99 17.75 4.90
N THR A 83 2.96 19.08 4.76
CA THR A 83 2.31 19.97 5.73
C THR A 83 0.95 20.50 5.27
N SER A 84 0.54 20.24 4.03
CA SER A 84 -0.72 20.71 3.46
C SER A 84 -1.24 19.78 2.36
N VAL A 85 -2.51 19.92 2.00
CA VAL A 85 -3.11 19.21 0.86
C VAL A 85 -2.38 19.54 -0.44
N ASP A 86 -1.97 20.80 -0.64
CA ASP A 86 -1.24 21.22 -1.84
C ASP A 86 0.12 20.52 -1.99
N ALA A 87 0.76 20.16 -0.88
CA ALA A 87 2.01 19.39 -0.89
C ALA A 87 1.83 17.95 -1.40
N LEU A 88 0.59 17.43 -1.40
CA LEU A 88 0.28 16.10 -1.92
C LEU A 88 0.04 16.07 -3.45
N GLY A 89 0.12 17.24 -4.08
CA GLY A 89 -0.05 17.41 -5.51
C GLY A 89 -1.52 17.27 -5.96
N LYS A 90 -1.69 16.81 -7.20
CA LYS A 90 -3.01 16.73 -7.85
C LYS A 90 -3.97 15.83 -7.06
N ALA A 91 -5.19 16.28 -6.85
CA ALA A 91 -6.29 15.45 -6.37
C ALA A 91 -7.01 14.75 -7.54
N PHE A 92 -7.40 13.49 -7.33
CA PHE A 92 -8.07 12.65 -8.34
C PHE A 92 -9.50 12.26 -7.95
N GLY A 93 -10.02 12.79 -6.84
CA GLY A 93 -11.31 12.39 -6.26
C GLY A 93 -11.15 11.34 -5.17
N HIS A 94 -12.17 11.18 -4.32
CA HIS A 94 -12.17 10.22 -3.21
C HIS A 94 -10.92 10.25 -2.32
N THR A 95 -10.36 11.45 -2.10
CA THR A 95 -9.13 11.72 -1.32
C THR A 95 -7.83 11.12 -1.91
N VAL A 96 -7.86 10.62 -3.15
CA VAL A 96 -6.67 10.14 -3.85
C VAL A 96 -5.84 11.34 -4.32
N THR A 97 -4.54 11.29 -4.06
CA THR A 97 -3.58 12.36 -4.39
C THR A 97 -2.42 11.82 -5.22
N ALA A 98 -1.67 12.71 -5.88
CA ALA A 98 -0.48 12.35 -6.64
C ALA A 98 0.54 11.61 -5.77
N THR A 99 0.77 12.06 -4.52
CA THR A 99 1.65 11.38 -3.56
C THR A 99 1.25 9.92 -3.31
N GLU A 100 -0.04 9.63 -3.19
CA GLU A 100 -0.51 8.24 -3.01
C GLU A 100 -0.25 7.39 -4.26
N LEU A 101 -0.47 7.94 -5.45
CA LEU A 101 -0.18 7.24 -6.71
C LEU A 101 1.31 7.00 -6.90
N ASP A 102 2.14 7.99 -6.59
CA ASP A 102 3.61 7.88 -6.66
C ASP A 102 4.13 6.81 -5.70
N TRP A 103 3.58 6.75 -4.48
CA TRP A 103 3.87 5.67 -3.54
C TRP A 103 3.50 4.30 -4.12
N ALA A 104 2.28 4.15 -4.64
CA ALA A 104 1.81 2.89 -5.17
C ALA A 104 2.65 2.41 -6.38
N ILE A 105 3.11 3.33 -7.23
CA ILE A 105 4.03 3.04 -8.34
C ILE A 105 5.39 2.59 -7.80
N ALA A 106 5.95 3.33 -6.85
CA ALA A 106 7.32 3.12 -6.36
C ALA A 106 7.46 1.91 -5.42
N LYS A 107 6.41 1.58 -4.66
CA LYS A 107 6.46 0.60 -3.56
C LYS A 107 5.54 -0.60 -3.77
N GLU A 108 4.49 -0.47 -4.58
CA GLU A 108 3.44 -1.49 -4.68
C GLU A 108 3.24 -2.05 -6.10
N TRP A 109 4.19 -1.79 -7.01
CA TRP A 109 4.18 -2.26 -8.41
C TRP A 109 2.89 -1.91 -9.16
N VAL A 110 2.31 -0.74 -8.89
CA VAL A 110 1.16 -0.25 -9.66
C VAL A 110 1.65 0.24 -11.03
N MET A 111 1.14 -0.38 -12.09
CA MET A 111 1.53 -0.09 -13.48
C MET A 111 0.37 0.44 -14.34
N SER A 112 -0.85 0.39 -13.81
CA SER A 112 -2.09 0.83 -14.46
C SER A 112 -3.12 1.32 -13.45
N GLY A 113 -4.13 2.06 -13.91
CA GLY A 113 -5.28 2.42 -13.10
C GLY A 113 -6.01 1.20 -12.54
N GLU A 114 -6.03 0.09 -13.29
CA GLU A 114 -6.64 -1.17 -12.83
C GLU A 114 -5.94 -1.74 -11.58
N ASP A 115 -4.61 -1.69 -11.52
CA ASP A 115 -3.84 -2.12 -10.36
C ASP A 115 -4.25 -1.35 -9.10
N PHE A 116 -4.31 -0.03 -9.23
CA PHE A 116 -4.64 0.84 -8.12
C PHE A 116 -6.10 0.70 -7.69
N LEU A 117 -7.03 0.81 -8.65
CA LEU A 117 -8.46 0.93 -8.40
C LEU A 117 -9.11 -0.37 -7.92
N TRP A 118 -8.63 -1.52 -8.41
CA TRP A 118 -9.29 -2.80 -8.14
C TRP A 118 -8.49 -3.72 -7.22
N ARG A 119 -7.15 -3.66 -7.27
CA ARG A 119 -6.29 -4.55 -6.47
C ARG A 119 -5.81 -3.90 -5.18
N ARG A 120 -5.43 -2.61 -5.20
CA ARG A 120 -4.91 -1.91 -4.01
C ARG A 120 -6.00 -1.28 -3.15
N THR A 121 -6.91 -0.52 -3.76
CA THR A 121 -7.82 0.35 -2.97
C THR A 121 -9.30 -0.04 -3.03
N ARG A 122 -9.74 -0.74 -4.09
CA ARG A 122 -11.16 -0.98 -4.42
C ARG A 122 -11.98 0.30 -4.69
N LEU A 123 -11.32 1.43 -4.95
CA LEU A 123 -11.99 2.68 -5.31
C LEU A 123 -12.67 2.66 -6.68
N GLY A 124 -12.35 1.67 -7.53
CA GLY A 124 -13.08 1.42 -8.78
C GLY A 124 -14.59 1.16 -8.57
N LEU A 125 -15.03 0.85 -7.34
CA LEU A 125 -16.44 0.70 -6.99
C LEU A 125 -17.22 2.03 -6.89
N VAL A 126 -16.53 3.14 -6.69
CA VAL A 126 -17.16 4.44 -6.36
C VAL A 126 -16.73 5.59 -7.26
N MET A 127 -15.55 5.50 -7.88
CA MET A 127 -15.03 6.53 -8.77
C MET A 127 -15.77 6.54 -10.10
N SER A 128 -15.93 7.74 -10.67
CA SER A 128 -16.42 7.93 -12.02
C SER A 128 -15.41 7.46 -13.07
N GLU A 129 -15.88 7.25 -14.30
CA GLU A 129 -15.03 6.87 -15.43
C GLU A 129 -13.94 7.93 -15.71
N ALA A 130 -14.28 9.22 -15.62
CA ALA A 130 -13.33 10.32 -15.83
C ALA A 130 -12.22 10.35 -14.75
N GLU A 131 -12.57 10.10 -13.48
CA GLU A 131 -11.59 10.00 -12.40
C GLU A 131 -10.69 8.76 -12.58
N ALA A 132 -11.26 7.63 -12.97
CA ALA A 132 -10.51 6.41 -13.25
C ALA A 132 -9.54 6.57 -14.42
N GLU A 133 -9.95 7.24 -15.50
CA GLU A 133 -9.09 7.55 -16.65
C GLU A 133 -7.95 8.50 -16.25
N ALA A 134 -8.24 9.53 -15.45
CA ALA A 134 -7.24 10.45 -14.96
C ALA A 134 -6.16 9.75 -14.11
N ILE A 135 -6.55 8.76 -13.30
CA ILE A 135 -5.64 7.94 -12.50
C ILE A 135 -4.79 7.03 -13.41
N ASP A 136 -5.41 6.33 -14.37
CA ASP A 136 -4.69 5.44 -15.28
C ASP A 136 -3.64 6.18 -16.10
N LEU A 137 -3.98 7.37 -16.63
CA LEU A 137 -3.05 8.21 -17.37
C LEU A 137 -1.85 8.60 -16.51
N TYR A 138 -2.09 9.09 -15.29
CA TYR A 138 -1.03 9.49 -14.37
C TYR A 138 -0.10 8.33 -14.04
N ILE A 139 -0.66 7.16 -13.73
CA ILE A 139 0.11 5.97 -13.38
C ILE A 139 0.98 5.51 -14.56
N ARG A 140 0.44 5.45 -15.78
CA ARG A 140 1.21 5.00 -16.95
C ARG A 140 2.39 5.91 -17.25
N GLU A 141 2.21 7.22 -17.09
CA GLU A 141 3.29 8.20 -17.23
C GLU A 141 4.36 8.04 -16.15
N GLY A 142 3.96 7.84 -14.88
CA GLY A 142 4.88 7.64 -13.76
C GLY A 142 5.64 6.32 -13.83
N ALA A 143 4.94 5.21 -14.09
CA ALA A 143 5.52 3.88 -14.20
C ALA A 143 6.52 3.78 -15.37
N GLY A 144 6.24 4.44 -16.50
CA GLY A 144 7.17 4.52 -17.62
C GLY A 144 8.50 5.19 -17.23
N LYS A 145 8.47 6.22 -16.37
CA LYS A 145 9.68 6.88 -15.85
C LYS A 145 10.46 5.97 -14.90
N ALA A 146 9.78 5.28 -13.98
CA ALA A 146 10.41 4.37 -13.02
C ALA A 146 11.13 3.19 -13.71
N VAL A 147 10.51 2.61 -14.75
CA VAL A 147 11.13 1.54 -15.55
C VAL A 147 12.40 2.03 -16.26
N ASN A 148 12.37 3.24 -16.81
CA ASN A 148 13.54 3.82 -17.48
C ASN A 148 14.67 4.17 -16.50
N ALA A 149 14.33 4.64 -15.30
CA ALA A 149 15.31 4.96 -14.25
C ALA A 149 16.02 3.72 -13.69
N SER A 150 15.37 2.56 -13.63
CA SER A 150 16.02 1.30 -13.18
C SER A 150 16.92 0.63 -14.22
N ARG A 151 16.90 1.11 -15.47
CA ARG A 151 17.73 0.62 -16.58
C ARG A 151 18.98 1.47 -16.84
N ALA A 152 19.09 2.63 -16.20
CA ALA A 152 20.23 3.55 -16.30
C ALA A 152 21.23 3.28 -15.16
#